data_AF-A0A382LIE9-F1
#
_entry.id   AF-A0A382LIE9-F1
#
_cell.length_a   1.000
_cell.length_b   1.000
_cell.length_c   1.000
_cell.angle_alpha   90.00
_cell.angle_beta   90.00
_cell.angle_gamma   90.00
#
_symmetry.space_group_name_H-M   'P 1'
#
loop_
_entity.id
_entity.type
_entity.pdbx_description
1 polymer ?
#
loop_
_entity_poly.entity_id
_entity_poly.type
_entity_poly.pdbx_seq_one_letter_code
_entity_poly.pdbx_strand_id
1 'polypeptide(L)'
;MRLFGACLRKACCITFLALKFLSETFAACCVFCVNFVHADSQHFEFFESKVRPILVNNCYECHSGLAKLPRSGLRLDSREAILKGGERGPAIIPGNPDKSRMIRYVRHQGKKMPALGKPKLSDPEIASLAKWVELGAPWPKSPIVPTMDNYDWTKVREHWAWRPVKKVIPPTVSGTRVRNPIDQFV
;
A
#
# COMPACT_ATOMS: atom_id res chain seq x y z
N MET A 1 -62.27 37.70 -46.68
CA MET A 1 -62.36 38.62 -45.53
C MET A 1 -62.88 37.80 -44.34
N ARG A 2 -62.19 37.83 -43.19
CA ARG A 2 -62.32 36.94 -41.99
C ARG A 2 -61.62 35.59 -42.17
N LEU A 3 -60.41 35.31 -41.66
CA LEU A 3 -59.83 35.38 -40.30
C LEU A 3 -60.60 34.54 -39.27
N PHE A 4 -59.97 33.46 -38.83
CA PHE A 4 -59.83 32.92 -37.46
C PHE A 4 -59.90 31.37 -37.43
N GLY A 5 -58.78 30.73 -37.07
CA GLY A 5 -58.75 29.32 -36.67
C GLY A 5 -57.41 28.63 -36.88
N ALA A 6 -56.51 28.68 -35.89
CA ALA A 6 -55.55 27.62 -35.50
C ALA A 6 -54.38 28.16 -34.65
N CYS A 7 -54.57 28.23 -33.34
CA CYS A 7 -53.53 28.33 -32.30
C CYS A 7 -54.24 27.87 -31.03
N LEU A 8 -53.87 26.88 -30.21
CA LEU A 8 -52.60 26.29 -29.84
C LEU A 8 -52.86 24.82 -29.47
N ARG A 9 -52.20 23.86 -30.13
CA ARG A 9 -52.16 22.44 -29.71
C ARG A 9 -50.74 21.96 -29.35
N LYS A 10 -49.78 22.87 -29.19
CA LYS A 10 -48.34 22.55 -29.10
C LYS A 10 -47.71 22.60 -27.70
N ALA A 11 -48.46 22.89 -26.63
CA ALA A 11 -47.85 23.13 -25.33
C ALA A 11 -47.75 21.90 -24.38
N CYS A 12 -48.28 20.71 -24.73
CA CYS A 12 -48.42 19.62 -23.75
C CYS A 12 -47.43 18.44 -23.88
N CYS A 13 -46.61 18.34 -24.95
CA CYS A 13 -45.72 17.19 -25.15
C CYS A 13 -44.26 17.40 -24.71
N ILE A 14 -43.84 18.59 -24.27
CA ILE A 14 -42.42 18.88 -24.01
C ILE A 14 -42.05 18.71 -22.52
N THR A 15 -43.02 18.56 -21.62
CA THR A 15 -42.77 18.53 -20.16
C THR A 15 -42.47 17.14 -19.57
N PHE A 16 -42.70 16.03 -20.29
CA PHE A 16 -42.49 14.68 -19.75
C PHE A 16 -41.11 14.05 -20.06
N LEU A 17 -40.31 14.61 -20.96
CA LEU A 17 -38.99 14.06 -21.30
C LEU A 17 -37.82 14.62 -20.47
N ALA A 18 -37.99 15.77 -19.81
CA ALA A 18 -36.90 16.41 -19.06
C ALA A 18 -36.74 15.90 -17.61
N LEU A 19 -37.74 15.22 -17.04
CA LEU A 19 -37.70 14.74 -15.65
C LEU A 19 -37.14 13.33 -15.46
N LYS A 20 -36.95 12.54 -16.53
CA LYS A 20 -36.31 11.22 -16.42
C LYS A 20 -34.78 11.26 -16.51
N PHE A 21 -34.19 12.33 -17.06
CA PHE A 21 -32.73 12.44 -17.20
C PHE A 21 -32.01 13.03 -15.97
N LEU A 22 -32.74 13.54 -14.99
CA LEU A 22 -32.16 14.11 -13.76
C LEU A 22 -31.99 13.08 -12.62
N SER A 23 -32.62 11.91 -12.70
CA SER A 23 -32.46 10.84 -11.69
C SER A 23 -31.32 9.86 -12.01
N GLU A 24 -30.96 9.70 -13.28
CA GLU A 24 -29.93 8.72 -13.70
C GLU A 24 -28.50 9.27 -13.57
N THR A 25 -28.33 10.59 -13.51
CA THR A 25 -27.00 11.23 -13.41
C THR A 25 -26.48 11.34 -11.97
N PHE A 26 -27.36 11.34 -10.97
CA PHE A 26 -26.95 11.41 -9.56
C PHE A 26 -26.36 10.07 -9.06
N ALA A 27 -26.90 8.93 -9.54
CA ALA A 27 -26.41 7.60 -9.18
C ALA A 27 -25.00 7.30 -9.74
N ALA A 28 -24.69 7.78 -10.94
CA ALA A 28 -23.39 7.57 -11.58
C ALA A 28 -22.24 8.33 -10.88
N CYS A 29 -22.52 9.48 -10.26
CA CYS A 29 -21.51 10.26 -9.53
C CYS A 29 -21.11 9.59 -8.20
N CYS A 30 -22.06 8.95 -7.50
CA CYS A 30 -21.77 8.22 -6.26
C CYS A 30 -20.91 6.97 -6.48
N VAL A 31 -21.09 6.23 -7.58
CA VAL A 31 -20.30 5.02 -7.86
C VAL A 31 -18.84 5.34 -8.19
N PHE A 32 -18.55 6.48 -8.81
CA PHE A 32 -17.19 6.86 -9.16
C PHE A 32 -16.34 7.25 -7.95
N CYS A 33 -16.94 7.87 -6.92
CA CYS A 33 -16.25 8.25 -5.69
C CYS A 33 -15.82 7.05 -4.83
N VAL A 34 -16.62 5.97 -4.77
CA VAL A 34 -16.33 4.80 -3.91
C VAL A 34 -15.16 3.97 -4.44
N ASN A 35 -15.01 3.88 -5.77
CA ASN A 35 -13.94 3.08 -6.39
C ASN A 35 -12.54 3.67 -6.21
N PHE A 36 -12.42 5.01 -6.16
CA PHE A 36 -11.12 5.67 -6.04
C PHE A 36 -10.51 5.49 -4.63
N VAL A 37 -11.34 5.53 -3.58
CA VAL A 37 -10.89 5.39 -2.19
C VAL A 37 -10.38 3.98 -1.87
N HIS A 38 -10.97 2.95 -2.47
CA HIS A 38 -10.53 1.55 -2.26
C HIS A 38 -9.15 1.27 -2.88
N ALA A 39 -8.87 1.81 -4.07
CA ALA A 39 -7.61 1.58 -4.76
C ALA A 39 -6.40 2.14 -3.96
N ASP A 40 -6.53 3.33 -3.39
CA ASP A 40 -5.47 3.94 -2.57
C ASP A 40 -5.16 3.11 -1.32
N SER A 41 -6.18 2.57 -0.64
CA SER A 41 -5.99 1.74 0.55
C SER A 41 -5.22 0.45 0.27
N GLN A 42 -5.57 -0.26 -0.81
CA GLN A 42 -4.89 -1.50 -1.22
C GLN A 42 -3.45 -1.24 -1.66
N HIS A 43 -3.23 -0.12 -2.37
CA HIS A 43 -1.90 0.31 -2.79
C HIS A 43 -0.99 0.66 -1.61
N PHE A 44 -1.53 1.29 -0.57
CA PHE A 44 -0.79 1.59 0.64
C PHE A 44 -0.50 0.31 1.45
N GLU A 45 -1.45 -0.61 1.57
CA GLU A 45 -1.22 -1.91 2.22
C GLU A 45 -0.14 -2.73 1.49
N PHE A 46 -0.17 -2.73 0.15
CA PHE A 46 0.89 -3.37 -0.65
C PHE A 46 2.26 -2.75 -0.36
N PHE A 47 2.33 -1.42 -0.28
CA PHE A 47 3.57 -0.73 0.07
C PHE A 47 4.06 -1.11 1.47
N GLU A 48 3.20 -1.07 2.48
CA GLU A 48 3.56 -1.40 3.87
C GLU A 48 3.97 -2.86 4.06
N SER A 49 3.26 -3.79 3.41
CA SER A 49 3.48 -5.24 3.60
C SER A 49 4.55 -5.83 2.69
N LYS A 50 4.77 -5.28 1.49
CA LYS A 50 5.71 -5.84 0.49
C LYS A 50 6.92 -4.96 0.24
N VAL A 51 6.78 -3.64 0.22
CA VAL A 51 7.83 -2.73 -0.25
C VAL A 51 8.66 -2.19 0.90
N ARG A 52 8.03 -1.65 1.95
CA ARG A 52 8.72 -1.06 3.10
C ARG A 52 9.70 -2.02 3.76
N PRO A 53 9.39 -3.32 3.98
CA PRO A 53 10.35 -4.26 4.57
C PRO A 53 11.61 -4.42 3.71
N ILE A 54 11.46 -4.45 2.37
CA ILE A 54 12.59 -4.54 1.44
C ILE A 54 13.48 -3.31 1.58
N LEU A 55 12.89 -2.10 1.58
CA LEU A 55 13.63 -0.84 1.70
C LEU A 55 14.37 -0.73 3.04
N VAL A 56 13.70 -1.07 4.14
CA VAL A 56 14.28 -1.05 5.49
C VAL A 56 15.47 -2.01 5.58
N ASN A 57 15.30 -3.26 5.14
CA ASN A 57 16.31 -4.30 5.33
C ASN A 57 17.51 -4.18 4.37
N ASN A 58 17.27 -3.68 3.14
CA ASN A 58 18.28 -3.73 2.08
C ASN A 58 18.81 -2.36 1.66
N CYS A 59 18.14 -1.26 2.00
CA CYS A 59 18.46 0.06 1.44
C CYS A 59 18.81 1.11 2.50
N TYR A 60 18.11 1.14 3.63
CA TYR A 60 18.18 2.28 4.57
C TYR A 60 19.53 2.44 5.25
N GLU A 61 20.29 1.36 5.43
CA GLU A 61 21.64 1.42 6.01
C GLU A 61 22.55 2.43 5.27
N CYS A 62 22.39 2.55 3.95
CA CYS A 62 23.22 3.44 3.12
C CYS A 62 22.44 4.59 2.47
N HIS A 63 21.12 4.48 2.33
CA HIS A 63 20.27 5.41 1.60
C HIS A 63 19.08 5.89 2.44
N SER A 64 19.31 6.34 3.67
CA SER A 64 18.30 6.98 4.51
C SER A 64 18.90 8.17 5.28
N GLY A 65 18.06 8.97 5.92
CA GLY A 65 18.49 10.03 6.84
C GLY A 65 19.15 9.50 8.11
N LEU A 66 19.03 8.20 8.41
CA LEU A 66 19.72 7.55 9.52
C LEU A 66 21.16 7.14 9.17
N ALA A 67 21.49 7.09 7.88
CA ALA A 67 22.85 6.79 7.44
C ALA A 67 23.78 7.96 7.79
N LYS A 68 24.89 7.67 8.49
CA LYS A 68 25.91 8.69 8.84
C LYS A 68 26.39 9.47 7.60
N LEU A 69 26.49 8.79 6.46
CA LEU A 69 26.86 9.35 5.15
C LEU A 69 25.99 8.71 4.05
N PRO A 70 24.85 9.34 3.67
CA PRO A 70 24.00 8.83 2.60
C PRO A 70 24.77 8.73 1.28
N ARG A 71 24.82 7.54 0.69
CA ARG A 71 25.60 7.31 -0.54
C ARG A 71 24.97 8.06 -1.72
N SER A 72 25.79 8.83 -2.44
CA SER A 72 25.40 9.63 -3.62
C SER A 72 24.26 10.63 -3.34
N GLY A 73 24.14 11.11 -2.10
CA GLY A 73 23.06 12.03 -1.70
C GLY A 73 21.65 11.47 -1.86
N LEU A 74 21.51 10.16 -2.08
CA LEU A 74 20.23 9.49 -2.31
C LEU A 74 19.62 9.04 -0.98
N ARG A 75 18.35 9.40 -0.75
CA ARG A 75 17.53 8.78 0.29
C ARG A 75 16.34 8.03 -0.29
N LEU A 76 16.02 6.91 0.34
CA LEU A 76 14.95 5.99 -0.01
C LEU A 76 13.89 5.87 1.10
N ASP A 77 13.96 6.74 2.12
CA ASP A 77 13.16 6.70 3.34
C ASP A 77 11.92 7.62 3.31
N SER A 78 11.74 8.39 2.24
CA SER A 78 10.51 9.15 1.98
C SER A 78 10.23 9.23 0.49
N ARG A 79 8.94 9.34 0.12
CA ARG A 79 8.53 9.46 -1.28
C ARG A 79 9.16 10.68 -1.95
N GLU A 80 9.14 11.82 -1.27
CA GLU A 80 9.68 13.08 -1.78
C GLU A 80 11.19 12.95 -2.07
N ALA A 81 11.93 12.30 -1.17
CA ALA A 81 13.37 12.10 -1.35
C ALA A 81 13.69 11.11 -2.48
N ILE A 82 12.91 10.03 -2.61
CA ILE A 82 13.04 9.04 -3.69
C ILE A 82 12.81 9.68 -5.07
N LEU A 83 11.79 10.54 -5.17
CA LEU A 83 11.43 11.24 -6.41
C LEU A 83 12.43 12.35 -6.75
N LYS A 84 12.91 13.10 -5.74
CA LYS A 84 14.02 14.04 -5.90
C LYS A 84 15.29 13.33 -6.39
N GLY A 85 15.55 12.16 -5.81
CA GLY A 85 16.75 11.37 -6.08
C GLY A 85 18.02 11.97 -5.47
N GLY A 86 19.17 11.47 -5.92
CA GLY A 86 20.49 11.91 -5.46
C GLY A 86 21.26 12.64 -6.56
N GLU A 87 22.59 12.58 -6.50
CA GLU A 87 23.52 13.23 -7.47
C GLU A 87 23.26 12.86 -8.94
N ARG A 88 22.60 11.73 -9.18
CA ARG A 88 22.32 11.23 -10.52
C ARG A 88 20.89 11.58 -10.98
N GLY A 89 20.14 12.35 -10.21
CA GLY A 89 18.71 12.62 -10.41
C GLY A 89 17.80 11.52 -9.82
N PRO A 90 16.52 11.46 -10.23
CA PRO A 90 15.49 10.63 -9.63
C PRO A 90 15.87 9.16 -9.48
N ALA A 91 15.48 8.53 -8.36
CA ALA A 91 15.72 7.10 -8.14
C ALA A 91 14.70 6.25 -8.91
N ILE A 92 13.45 6.71 -8.95
CA ILE A 92 12.34 6.08 -9.66
C ILE A 92 11.59 7.10 -10.50
N ILE A 93 10.85 6.59 -11.49
CA ILE A 93 9.91 7.31 -12.32
C ILE A 93 8.55 6.61 -12.11
N PRO A 94 7.61 7.24 -11.40
CA PRO A 94 6.26 6.69 -11.18
C PRO A 94 5.63 6.24 -12.50
N GLY A 95 5.06 5.03 -12.51
CA GLY A 95 4.46 4.41 -13.69
C GLY A 95 5.47 3.78 -14.67
N ASN A 96 6.78 3.91 -14.45
CA ASN A 96 7.78 3.39 -15.36
C ASN A 96 8.95 2.68 -14.65
N PRO A 97 8.78 1.39 -14.27
CA PRO A 97 9.83 0.63 -13.60
C PRO A 97 11.08 0.45 -14.47
N ASP A 98 10.95 0.29 -15.78
CA ASP A 98 12.10 0.03 -16.65
C ASP A 98 13.00 1.27 -16.86
N LYS A 99 12.41 2.46 -16.84
CA LYS A 99 13.16 3.72 -16.84
C LYS A 99 13.63 4.13 -15.43
N SER A 100 13.21 3.42 -14.38
CA SER A 100 13.60 3.69 -13.00
C SER A 100 14.97 3.13 -12.67
N ARG A 101 15.90 4.00 -12.29
CA ARG A 101 17.29 3.61 -12.00
C ARG A 101 17.40 2.62 -10.84
N MET A 102 16.65 2.85 -9.77
CA MET A 102 16.64 1.96 -8.61
C MET A 102 16.31 0.52 -9.03
N ILE A 103 15.29 0.35 -9.87
CA ILE A 103 14.86 -0.95 -10.40
C ILE A 103 15.96 -1.60 -11.25
N ARG A 104 16.60 -0.83 -12.15
CA ARG A 104 17.75 -1.32 -12.92
C ARG A 104 18.89 -1.79 -12.03
N TYR A 105 19.17 -1.09 -10.94
CA TYR A 105 20.28 -1.42 -10.05
C TYR A 105 20.02 -2.69 -9.23
N VAL A 106 18.79 -2.89 -8.71
CA VAL A 106 18.43 -4.13 -8.01
C VAL A 106 18.30 -5.33 -8.96
N ARG A 107 17.97 -5.08 -10.23
CA ARG A 107 18.06 -6.07 -11.32
C ARG A 107 19.50 -6.38 -11.75
N HIS A 108 20.50 -5.69 -11.18
CA HIS A 108 21.91 -5.79 -11.57
C HIS A 108 22.20 -5.41 -13.04
N GLN A 109 21.40 -4.51 -13.63
CA GLN A 109 21.58 -3.98 -14.98
C GLN A 109 22.45 -2.70 -14.94
N GLY A 110 23.76 -2.90 -14.76
CA GLY A 110 24.76 -1.83 -14.61
C GLY A 110 25.36 -1.83 -13.21
N LYS A 111 25.24 -0.71 -12.46
CA LYS A 111 25.62 -0.69 -11.05
C LYS A 111 24.73 -1.67 -10.28
N LYS A 112 25.34 -2.47 -9.41
CA LYS A 112 24.66 -3.51 -8.62
C LYS A 112 24.32 -2.96 -7.24
N MET A 113 23.08 -3.17 -6.83
CA MET A 113 22.60 -2.93 -5.47
C MET A 113 21.81 -4.16 -5.00
N PRO A 114 21.94 -4.56 -3.72
CA PRO A 114 22.74 -3.91 -2.66
C PRO A 114 24.25 -4.09 -2.89
N ALA A 115 25.05 -3.16 -2.37
CA ALA A 115 26.51 -3.17 -2.52
C ALA A 115 27.21 -3.88 -1.33
N LEU A 116 28.54 -3.80 -1.27
CA LEU A 116 29.34 -4.29 -0.13
C LEU A 116 29.19 -5.79 0.16
N GLY A 117 29.10 -6.61 -0.90
CA GLY A 117 29.00 -8.06 -0.76
C GLY A 117 27.63 -8.56 -0.27
N LYS A 118 26.65 -7.66 -0.07
CA LYS A 118 25.28 -8.08 0.23
C LYS A 118 24.67 -8.84 -0.95
N PRO A 119 23.84 -9.86 -0.68
CA PRO A 119 23.22 -10.66 -1.74
C PRO A 119 22.28 -9.80 -2.58
N LYS A 120 22.13 -10.19 -3.85
CA LYS A 120 21.09 -9.65 -4.73
C LYS A 120 19.72 -9.94 -4.09
N LEU A 121 18.79 -9.00 -4.21
CA LEU A 121 17.38 -9.25 -3.87
C LEU A 121 16.86 -10.45 -4.67
N SER A 122 15.95 -11.20 -4.06
CA SER A 122 15.22 -12.27 -4.74
C SER A 122 14.34 -11.70 -5.85
N ASP A 123 14.02 -12.53 -6.85
CA ASP A 123 13.16 -12.10 -7.96
C ASP A 123 11.77 -11.64 -7.50
N PRO A 124 11.11 -12.26 -6.47
CA PRO A 124 9.86 -11.76 -5.91
C PRO A 124 9.98 -10.37 -5.25
N GLU A 125 11.09 -10.08 -4.57
CA GLU A 125 11.34 -8.76 -3.98
C GLU A 125 11.53 -7.70 -5.08
N ILE A 126 12.31 -8.02 -6.11
CA ILE A 126 12.50 -7.13 -7.27
C ILE A 126 11.17 -6.90 -7.99
N ALA A 127 10.35 -7.93 -8.16
CA ALA A 127 9.02 -7.82 -8.76
C ALA A 127 8.10 -6.92 -7.91
N SER A 128 8.16 -7.03 -6.58
CA SER A 128 7.37 -6.18 -5.67
C SER A 128 7.77 -4.70 -5.78
N LEU A 129 9.08 -4.42 -5.85
CA LEU A 129 9.59 -3.07 -6.08
C LEU A 129 9.16 -2.52 -7.45
N ALA A 130 9.27 -3.33 -8.51
CA ALA A 130 8.87 -2.92 -9.86
C ALA A 130 7.37 -2.65 -9.93
N LYS A 131 6.54 -3.50 -9.33
CA LYS A 131 5.09 -3.33 -9.27
C LYS A 131 4.73 -2.06 -8.52
N TRP A 132 5.37 -1.79 -7.39
CA TRP A 132 5.14 -0.56 -6.64
C TRP A 132 5.45 0.70 -7.45
N VAL A 133 6.54 0.70 -8.23
CA VAL A 133 6.85 1.81 -9.13
C VAL A 133 5.81 1.93 -10.24
N GLU A 134 5.37 0.82 -10.83
CA GLU A 134 4.31 0.78 -11.84
C GLU A 134 2.99 1.39 -11.31
N LEU A 135 2.64 1.12 -10.05
CA LEU A 135 1.46 1.69 -9.38
C LEU A 135 1.58 3.18 -9.04
N GLY A 136 2.65 3.86 -9.46
CA GLY A 136 2.86 5.29 -9.21
C GLY A 136 3.60 5.61 -7.92
N ALA A 137 4.25 4.59 -7.33
CA ALA A 137 4.95 4.69 -6.05
C ALA A 137 4.08 5.26 -4.93
N PRO A 138 2.93 4.64 -4.62
CA PRO A 138 2.06 5.05 -3.53
C PRO A 138 2.84 4.98 -2.21
N TRP A 139 2.69 6.02 -1.38
CA TRP A 139 3.36 6.13 -0.09
C TRP A 139 2.40 6.80 0.90
N PRO A 140 2.01 6.13 1.99
CA PRO A 140 1.10 6.71 2.96
C PRO A 140 1.82 7.80 3.76
N LYS A 141 1.22 9.00 3.83
CA LYS A 141 1.81 10.18 4.51
C LYS A 141 1.93 10.01 6.03
N SER A 142 1.14 9.10 6.59
CA SER A 142 1.20 8.63 7.97
C SER A 142 1.29 7.11 7.91
N PRO A 143 1.95 6.41 8.84
CA PRO A 143 1.76 4.97 8.96
C PRO A 143 0.25 4.67 8.91
N ILE A 144 -0.13 3.68 8.09
CA ILE A 144 -1.49 3.15 8.12
C ILE A 144 -1.62 2.48 9.49
N VAL A 145 -2.00 3.26 10.49
CA VAL A 145 -2.45 2.71 11.75
C VAL A 145 -3.79 2.07 11.41
N PRO A 146 -3.97 0.76 11.62
CA PRO A 146 -5.28 0.17 11.44
C PRO A 146 -6.24 0.93 12.34
N THR A 147 -7.15 1.67 11.72
CA THR A 147 -8.26 2.31 12.43
C THR A 147 -9.28 1.23 12.74
N MET A 148 -10.19 1.48 13.69
CA MET A 148 -11.14 0.44 14.12
C MET A 148 -12.00 -0.12 12.98
N ASP A 149 -12.19 0.66 11.93
CA ASP A 149 -12.97 0.39 10.73
C ASP A 149 -12.24 -0.45 9.67
N ASN A 150 -10.91 -0.53 9.69
CA ASN A 150 -10.11 -1.22 8.65
C ASN A 150 -9.16 -2.29 9.22
N TYR A 151 -9.46 -2.82 10.40
CA TYR A 151 -8.69 -3.91 10.99
C TYR A 151 -9.49 -5.19 11.08
N ASP A 152 -8.87 -6.31 10.70
CA ASP A 152 -9.48 -7.63 10.83
C ASP A 152 -9.49 -8.05 12.31
N TRP A 153 -10.56 -7.65 13.00
CA TRP A 153 -10.79 -7.97 14.41
C TRP A 153 -10.92 -9.47 14.68
N THR A 154 -11.12 -10.30 13.67
CA THR A 154 -11.16 -11.76 13.86
C THR A 154 -9.76 -12.28 14.22
N LYS A 155 -8.72 -11.79 13.55
CA LYS A 155 -7.31 -12.14 13.85
C LYS A 155 -6.84 -11.67 15.22
N VAL A 156 -7.37 -10.56 15.73
CA VAL A 156 -7.04 -10.09 17.09
C VAL A 156 -7.44 -11.12 18.13
N ARG A 157 -8.62 -11.73 17.99
CA ARG A 157 -9.10 -12.76 18.92
C ARG A 157 -8.25 -14.04 18.88
N GLU A 158 -7.51 -14.26 17.81
CA GLU A 158 -6.59 -15.41 17.67
C GLU A 158 -5.24 -15.17 18.33
N HIS A 159 -4.83 -13.91 18.51
CA HIS A 159 -3.57 -13.57 19.14
C HIS A 159 -3.56 -14.02 20.61
N TRP A 160 -2.46 -14.64 21.05
CA TRP A 160 -2.33 -15.31 22.35
C TRP A 160 -2.73 -14.42 23.53
N ALA A 161 -2.45 -13.11 23.46
CA ALA A 161 -2.74 -12.14 24.51
C ALA A 161 -4.25 -11.94 24.76
N TRP A 162 -5.09 -12.23 23.76
CA TRP A 162 -6.55 -12.06 23.84
C TRP A 162 -7.27 -13.39 24.02
N ARG A 163 -6.53 -14.49 24.15
CA ARG A 163 -7.09 -15.81 24.46
C ARG A 163 -7.20 -15.96 25.98
N PRO A 164 -8.30 -16.54 26.49
CA PRO A 164 -8.41 -16.82 27.91
C PRO A 164 -7.29 -17.78 28.34
N VAL A 165 -6.68 -17.50 29.50
CA VAL A 165 -5.64 -18.33 30.08
C VAL A 165 -6.23 -19.71 30.37
N LYS A 166 -5.72 -20.73 29.68
CA LYS A 166 -6.08 -22.12 29.94
C LYS A 166 -5.21 -22.65 31.07
N LYS A 167 -5.83 -23.18 32.13
CA LYS A 167 -5.12 -23.99 33.11
C LYS A 167 -4.68 -25.28 32.42
N VAL A 168 -3.38 -25.44 32.24
CA VAL A 168 -2.76 -26.67 31.77
C VAL A 168 -2.29 -27.46 32.98
N ILE A 169 -2.54 -28.76 32.99
CA ILE A 169 -1.93 -29.67 33.97
C ILE A 169 -0.50 -29.90 33.49
N PRO A 170 0.52 -29.59 34.30
CA PRO A 170 1.91 -29.85 33.92
C PRO A 170 2.14 -31.34 33.61
N PRO A 171 2.96 -31.67 32.60
CA PRO A 171 3.27 -33.07 32.31
C PRO A 171 4.12 -33.66 33.45
N THR A 172 3.92 -34.94 33.72
CA THR A 172 4.74 -35.66 34.71
C THR A 172 6.10 -35.97 34.09
N VAL A 173 7.15 -35.32 34.58
CA VAL A 173 8.53 -35.54 34.16
C VAL A 173 9.33 -36.19 35.30
N SER A 174 10.14 -37.19 34.97
CA SER A 174 11.06 -37.84 35.93
C SER A 174 12.46 -37.25 35.78
N GLY A 175 12.97 -36.56 36.81
CA GLY A 175 14.33 -36.03 36.81
C GLY A 175 14.65 -35.13 38.01
N THR A 176 15.94 -34.96 38.31
CA THR A 176 16.45 -34.19 39.46
C THR A 176 16.44 -32.67 39.28
N ARG A 177 15.96 -32.18 38.14
CA ARG A 177 16.01 -30.75 37.74
C ARG A 177 14.62 -30.08 37.72
N VAL A 178 13.67 -30.56 38.53
CA VAL A 178 12.36 -29.91 38.72
C VAL A 178 12.38 -29.18 40.06
N ARG A 179 12.46 -27.85 40.04
CA ARG A 179 12.42 -27.00 41.24
C ARG A 179 11.06 -26.36 41.44
N ASN A 180 10.29 -26.17 40.38
CA ASN A 180 8.94 -25.62 40.39
C ASN A 180 8.08 -26.18 39.23
N PRO A 181 6.75 -25.97 39.22
CA PRO A 181 5.87 -26.50 38.18
C PRO A 181 6.11 -25.97 36.75
N ILE A 182 6.83 -24.85 36.56
CA ILE A 182 7.22 -24.33 35.24
C ILE A 182 8.31 -25.19 34.62
N ASP A 183 9.23 -25.72 35.45
CA ASP A 183 10.33 -26.58 35.02
C ASP A 183 9.85 -27.92 34.41
N GLN A 184 8.56 -28.22 34.53
CA GLN A 184 7.93 -29.40 33.94
C GLN A 184 7.60 -29.19 32.45
N PHE A 185 7.69 -27.96 31.91
CA PHE A 185 7.35 -27.64 30.52
C PHE A 185 8.55 -27.41 29.59
N VAL A 186 9.79 -27.53 30.10
CA VAL A 186 11.04 -27.25 29.35
C VAL A 186 12.00 -28.42 29.32
#